data_AF-M0NBV5-F1
#
_entry.id   AF-M0NBV5-F1
#
_cell.length_a   1.000
_cell.length_b   1.000
_cell.length_c   1.000
_cell.angle_alpha   90.00
_cell.angle_beta   90.00
_cell.angle_gamma   90.00
#
_symmetry.space_group_name_H-M   'P 1'
#
loop_
_entity.id
_entity.type
_entity.pdbx_description
1 polymer ?
#
loop_
_entity_poly.entity_id
_entity_poly.type
_entity_poly.pdbx_seq_one_letter_code
_entity_poly.pdbx_strand_id
1 'polypeptide(L)'
;GEIRAETHSLDRFSELLHRQAILDSARSEFFGGRQGETVSFDLKKQAAFESVVNFAVGEPSELGEIHVRVRVHEPSVEEYVDHVAPSTEDGTPVTDDP
;
A
#
# COMPACT_ATOMS: atom_id res chain seq x y z
N GLY A 1 -14.97 19.95 -1.81
CA GLY A 1 -15.53 18.86 -2.62
C GLY A 1 -14.61 17.67 -2.50
N GLU A 2 -15.16 16.46 -2.54
CA GLU A 2 -14.39 15.21 -2.51
C GLU A 2 -14.20 14.70 -3.94
N ILE A 3 -13.00 14.21 -4.27
CA ILE A 3 -12.74 13.52 -5.55
C ILE A 3 -12.66 12.03 -5.24
N ARG A 4 -13.38 11.22 -6.03
CA ARG A 4 -13.35 9.75 -5.94
C ARG A 4 -12.92 9.16 -7.27
N ALA A 5 -12.14 8.09 -7.20
CA ALA A 5 -11.70 7.31 -8.34
C ALA A 5 -11.57 5.84 -7.90
N GLU A 6 -11.63 4.93 -8.88
CA GLU A 6 -11.53 3.49 -8.68
C GLU A 6 -10.52 2.91 -9.67
N THR A 7 -9.83 1.85 -9.26
CA THR A 7 -8.91 1.06 -10.09
C THR A 7 -8.99 -0.40 -9.66
N HIS A 8 -8.59 -1.31 -10.55
CA HIS A 8 -8.56 -2.75 -10.32
C HIS A 8 -7.14 -3.34 -10.41
N SER A 9 -6.11 -2.49 -10.48
CA SER A 9 -4.70 -2.90 -10.46
C SER A 9 -3.91 -2.05 -9.47
N LEU A 10 -3.00 -2.71 -8.76
CA LEU A 10 -2.00 -2.10 -7.89
C LEU A 10 -0.57 -2.29 -8.41
N ASP A 11 -0.39 -2.70 -9.67
CA ASP A 11 0.92 -3.09 -10.20
C ASP A 11 1.92 -1.92 -10.13
N ARG A 12 1.51 -0.74 -10.60
CA ARG A 12 2.31 0.48 -10.49
C ARG A 12 2.59 0.86 -9.03
N PHE A 13 1.65 0.60 -8.13
CA PHE A 13 1.86 0.88 -6.71
C PHE A 13 2.94 -0.06 -6.15
N SER A 14 2.82 -1.37 -6.40
CA SER A 14 3.83 -2.36 -6.01
C SER A 14 5.22 -2.01 -6.56
N GLU A 15 5.34 -1.70 -7.86
CA GLU A 15 6.61 -1.27 -8.47
C GLU A 15 7.26 -0.11 -7.73
N LEU A 16 6.45 0.87 -7.28
CA LEU A 16 6.94 2.02 -6.52
C LEU A 16 7.40 1.62 -5.12
N LEU A 17 6.74 0.68 -4.44
CA LEU A 17 7.17 0.17 -3.14
C LEU A 17 8.53 -0.52 -3.23
N HIS A 18 8.71 -1.36 -4.25
CA HIS A 18 9.98 -2.04 -4.53
C HIS A 18 11.10 -1.02 -4.84
N ARG A 19 10.84 -0.08 -5.75
CA ARG A 19 11.85 0.92 -6.16
C ARG A 19 12.27 1.85 -5.02
N GLN A 20 11.37 2.14 -4.10
CA GLN A 20 11.64 2.99 -2.93
C GLN A 20 12.18 2.20 -1.73
N ALA A 21 12.25 0.87 -1.82
CA ALA A 21 12.66 -0.02 -0.72
C ALA A 21 11.86 0.19 0.57
N ILE A 22 10.53 0.34 0.45
CA ILE A 22 9.61 0.59 1.58
C ILE A 22 8.61 -0.55 1.81
N LEU A 23 8.97 -1.78 1.43
CA LEU A 23 8.10 -2.96 1.51
C LEU A 23 7.67 -3.26 2.96
N ASP A 24 8.58 -3.17 3.92
CA ASP A 24 8.26 -3.43 5.33
C ASP A 24 7.25 -2.42 5.88
N SER A 25 7.40 -1.13 5.51
CA SER A 25 6.44 -0.09 5.86
C SER A 25 5.08 -0.35 5.22
N ALA A 26 5.05 -0.71 3.94
CA ALA A 26 3.82 -1.03 3.24
C ALA A 26 3.09 -2.23 3.88
N ARG A 27 3.81 -3.30 4.19
CA ARG A 27 3.25 -4.47 4.88
C ARG A 27 2.65 -4.09 6.23
N SER A 28 3.40 -3.32 7.03
CA SER A 28 2.90 -2.84 8.33
C SER A 28 1.59 -2.08 8.18
N GLU A 29 1.51 -1.15 7.23
CA GLU A 29 0.29 -0.35 7.01
C GLU A 29 -0.87 -1.18 6.46
N PHE A 30 -0.61 -2.10 5.53
CA PHE A 30 -1.63 -2.99 4.98
C PHE A 30 -2.26 -3.88 6.06
N PHE A 31 -1.44 -4.49 6.91
CA PHE A 31 -1.93 -5.35 7.98
C PHE A 31 -2.54 -4.55 9.13
N GLY A 32 -1.98 -3.38 9.47
CA GLY A 32 -2.54 -2.48 10.48
C GLY A 32 -3.92 -1.93 10.07
N GLY A 33 -4.13 -1.72 8.78
CA GLY A 33 -5.38 -1.25 8.18
C GLY A 33 -6.37 -2.33 7.76
N ARG A 34 -6.07 -3.63 8.01
CA ARG A 34 -6.92 -4.73 7.57
C ARG A 34 -8.19 -4.87 8.41
N GLN A 35 -9.33 -4.99 7.74
CA GLN A 35 -10.62 -5.36 8.33
C GLN A 35 -11.32 -6.38 7.44
N GLY A 36 -11.26 -7.66 7.82
CA GLY A 36 -11.78 -8.76 7.01
C GLY A 36 -11.10 -8.80 5.64
N GLU A 37 -11.90 -8.66 4.58
CA GLU A 37 -11.49 -8.67 3.17
C GLU A 37 -11.05 -7.29 2.63
N THR A 38 -10.94 -6.30 3.52
CA THR A 38 -10.60 -4.92 3.15
C THR A 38 -9.29 -4.48 3.79
N VAL A 39 -8.46 -3.80 3.02
CA VAL A 39 -7.26 -3.09 3.48
C VAL A 39 -7.48 -1.59 3.27
N SER A 40 -7.25 -0.78 4.31
CA SER A 40 -7.35 0.68 4.20
C SER A 40 -6.07 1.34 4.71
N PHE A 41 -5.56 2.31 3.96
CA PHE A 41 -4.37 3.08 4.34
C PHE A 41 -4.42 4.46 3.67
N ASP A 42 -3.63 5.38 4.20
CA ASP A 42 -3.60 6.76 3.76
C ASP A 42 -2.24 7.12 3.17
N LEU A 43 -2.24 7.89 2.09
CA LEU A 43 -1.04 8.41 1.44
C LEU A 43 -0.98 9.92 1.53
N LYS A 44 0.21 10.48 1.76
CA LYS A 44 0.42 11.94 1.70
C LYS A 44 0.20 12.45 0.28
N LYS A 45 -0.77 13.34 0.10
CA LYS A 45 -1.17 13.86 -1.22
C LYS A 45 -0.04 14.58 -1.95
N GLN A 46 0.81 15.33 -1.23
CA GLN A 46 1.95 16.03 -1.83
C GLN A 46 3.01 15.07 -2.38
N ALA A 47 3.33 14.00 -1.65
CA ALA A 47 4.26 12.98 -2.15
C ALA A 47 3.69 12.27 -3.38
N ALA A 48 2.40 11.93 -3.35
CA ALA A 48 1.72 11.27 -4.46
C ALA A 48 1.72 12.14 -5.74
N PHE A 49 1.64 13.48 -5.60
CA PHE A 49 1.75 14.40 -6.73
C PHE A 49 3.11 14.29 -7.45
N GLU A 50 4.18 14.00 -6.70
CA GLU A 50 5.52 13.76 -7.23
C GLU A 50 5.79 12.28 -7.57
N SER A 51 4.76 11.43 -7.60
CA SER A 51 4.88 9.97 -7.78
C SER A 51 5.75 9.27 -6.73
N VAL A 52 5.80 9.82 -5.51
CA VAL A 52 6.45 9.22 -4.34
C VAL A 52 5.39 8.60 -3.44
N VAL A 53 5.66 7.40 -2.92
CA VAL A 53 4.76 6.74 -1.98
C VAL A 53 5.19 7.09 -0.57
N ASN A 54 4.30 7.72 0.17
CA ASN A 54 4.54 8.08 1.57
C ASN A 54 3.27 7.83 2.36
N PHE A 55 3.30 6.85 3.25
CA PHE A 55 2.18 6.52 4.12
C PHE A 55 1.96 7.65 5.13
N ALA A 56 0.71 8.07 5.28
CA ALA A 56 0.32 9.07 6.25
C ALA A 56 0.07 8.39 7.60
N VAL A 57 1.14 8.21 8.37
CA VAL A 57 1.07 7.62 9.71
C VAL A 57 0.94 8.73 10.74
N GLY A 58 -0.11 8.68 11.55
CA GLY A 58 -0.29 9.57 12.71
C GLY A 58 -1.06 10.87 12.40
N GLU A 59 -0.36 12.01 12.41
CA GLU A 59 -1.00 13.32 12.31
C GLU A 59 -1.46 13.65 10.88
N PRO A 60 -2.67 14.20 10.73
CA PRO A 60 -3.22 14.50 9.42
C PRO A 60 -2.39 15.55 8.67
N SER A 61 -2.13 15.31 7.39
CA SER A 61 -1.36 16.25 6.55
C SER A 61 -2.08 17.59 6.37
N GLU A 62 -1.34 18.70 6.45
CA GLU A 62 -1.85 20.07 6.22
C GLU A 62 -2.52 20.25 4.84
N LEU A 63 -2.11 19.47 3.84
CA LEU A 63 -2.65 19.51 2.46
C LEU A 63 -3.55 18.31 2.13
N GLY A 64 -3.85 17.52 3.16
CA GLY A 64 -4.74 16.36 3.13
C GLY A 64 -4.11 15.10 2.53
N GLU A 65 -4.88 14.03 2.60
CA GLU A 65 -4.45 12.67 2.26
C GLU A 65 -5.23 12.10 1.08
N ILE A 66 -4.73 10.98 0.58
CA ILE A 66 -5.45 10.10 -0.33
C ILE A 66 -5.82 8.87 0.48
N HIS A 67 -7.12 8.72 0.78
CA HIS A 67 -7.66 7.55 1.45
C HIS A 67 -7.80 6.41 0.44
N VAL A 68 -7.06 5.33 0.63
CA VAL A 68 -7.10 4.16 -0.25
C VAL A 68 -7.82 3.03 0.47
N ARG A 69 -8.80 2.44 -0.21
CA ARG A 69 -9.48 1.22 0.25
C ARG A 69 -9.38 0.17 -0.84
N VAL A 70 -8.77 -0.95 -0.50
CA VAL A 70 -8.66 -2.13 -1.36
C VAL A 70 -9.59 -3.20 -0.81
N ARG A 71 -10.49 -3.71 -1.65
CA ARG A 71 -11.30 -4.88 -1.33
C ARG A 71 -10.78 -6.07 -2.13
N VAL A 72 -10.41 -7.13 -1.43
CA VAL A 72 -9.90 -8.37 -2.03
C VAL A 72 -11.00 -9.42 -1.91
N HIS A 73 -11.41 -9.98 -3.05
CA HIS A 73 -12.41 -11.05 -3.08
C HIS A 73 -11.74 -12.42 -3.10
N GLU A 74 -10.81 -12.60 -4.04
CA GLU A 74 -9.96 -13.77 -4.19
C GLU A 74 -8.60 -13.28 -4.69
N PRO A 75 -7.45 -13.75 -4.17
CA PRO A 75 -7.26 -14.76 -3.11
C PRO A 75 -7.52 -14.15 -1.72
N SER A 76 -6.93 -14.70 -0.65
CA SER A 76 -7.01 -14.04 0.66
C SER A 76 -6.29 -12.67 0.65
N VAL A 77 -6.66 -11.80 1.60
CA VAL A 77 -5.95 -10.50 1.77
C VAL A 77 -4.46 -10.73 2.05
N GLU A 78 -4.11 -11.77 2.80
CA GLU A 78 -2.71 -12.07 3.13
C GLU A 78 -1.91 -12.42 1.88
N GLU A 79 -2.40 -13.33 1.05
CA GLU A 79 -1.77 -13.69 -0.24
C GLU A 79 -1.69 -12.49 -1.19
N TYR A 80 -2.72 -11.64 -1.20
CA TYR A 80 -2.69 -10.42 -2.02
C TYR A 80 -1.67 -9.40 -1.51
N VAL A 81 -1.52 -9.26 -0.19
CA VAL A 81 -0.50 -8.41 0.43
C VAL A 81 0.90 -8.97 0.13
N ASP A 82 1.11 -10.28 0.19
CA ASP A 82 2.38 -10.92 -0.18
C ASP A 82 2.74 -10.68 -1.65
N HIS A 83 1.74 -10.64 -2.54
CA HIS A 83 1.96 -10.28 -3.94
C HIS A 83 2.36 -8.80 -4.14
N VAL A 84 1.68 -7.87 -3.47
CA VAL A 84 1.90 -6.42 -3.66
C VAL A 84 3.13 -5.92 -2.92
N ALA A 85 3.37 -6.44 -1.71
CA ALA A 85 4.44 -6.04 -0.82
C ALA A 85 5.01 -7.29 -0.12
N PRO A 86 5.84 -8.10 -0.79
CA PRO A 86 6.42 -9.31 -0.20
C PRO A 86 7.25 -9.00 1.05
N SER A 87 7.35 -9.98 1.96
CA SER A 87 8.24 -9.90 3.12
C SER A 87 9.68 -9.69 2.66
N THR A 88 10.52 -9.12 3.52
CA THR A 88 11.95 -8.92 3.23
C THR A 88 12.84 -9.58 4.27
N GLU A 89 14.01 -10.03 3.83
CA GLU A 89 15.15 -10.40 4.67
C GLU A 89 16.33 -9.50 4.30
N ASP A 90 16.93 -8.82 5.29
CA ASP A 90 17.96 -7.80 5.07
C ASP A 90 17.59 -6.74 4.00
N GLY A 91 16.31 -6.35 3.95
CA GLY A 91 15.77 -5.37 3.00
C GLY A 91 15.62 -5.89 1.56
N THR A 92 15.90 -7.18 1.33
CA THR A 92 15.70 -7.84 0.04
C THR A 92 14.40 -8.64 0.08
N PRO A 93 13.50 -8.50 -0.92
CA PRO A 93 12.28 -9.31 -0.99
C PRO A 93 12.60 -10.80 -0.94
N VAL A 94 11.95 -11.54 -0.04
CA VAL A 94 11.95 -13.00 -0.12
C VAL A 94 10.97 -13.42 -1.20
N THR A 95 11.47 -14.01 -2.27
CA THR A 95 10.62 -14.67 -3.25
C THR A 95 10.40 -16.10 -2.75
N ASP A 96 9.21 -16.38 -2.22
CA ASP A 96 8.70 -17.76 -2.21
C ASP A 96 8.43 -18.14 -3.66
N ASP A 97 9.49 -18.54 -4.38
CA ASP A 97 9.38 -19.13 -5.71
C ASP A 97 8.93 -20.59 -5.51
N PRO A 98 7.78 -21.02 -6.07
CA PRO A 98 7.35 -22.42 -6.04
C PRO A 98 8.23 -23.36 -6.88
#